data_AF-A0A0F9D2Y0-F1
#
_entry.id   AF-A0A0F9D2Y0-F1
#
_cell.length_a   1.000
_cell.length_b   1.000
_cell.length_c   1.000
_cell.angle_alpha   90.00
_cell.angle_beta   90.00
_cell.angle_gamma   90.00
#
_symmetry.space_group_name_H-M   'P 1'
#
loop_
_entity.id
_entity.type
_entity.pdbx_description
1 polymer ?
#
loop_
_entity_poly.entity_id
_entity_poly.type
_entity_poly.pdbx_seq_one_letter_code
_entity_poly.pdbx_strand_id
1 'polypeptide(L)'
;MKRRWLLIAGLAVALFGGGLYLWQARAVQIDFTWDYDYSVDPACTATLTTDCVDGFELSDSSGVLATIPNPANPTGFVAGITTTITKGPPYGPQ
;
A
#
# COMPACT_ATOMS: atom_id res chain seq x y z
N MET A 1 44.53 -29.94 8.73
CA MET A 1 43.26 -29.75 9.47
C MET A 1 42.83 -28.28 9.57
N LYS A 2 43.68 -27.31 9.96
CA LYS A 2 43.33 -25.88 10.15
C LYS A 2 42.68 -25.17 8.94
N ARG A 3 43.07 -25.54 7.71
CA ARG A 3 42.58 -24.89 6.46
C ARG A 3 41.11 -25.20 6.13
N ARG A 4 40.60 -26.38 6.53
CA ARG A 4 39.19 -26.76 6.34
C ARG A 4 38.26 -26.01 7.28
N TRP A 5 38.69 -25.75 8.51
CA TRP A 5 37.93 -24.98 9.50
C TRP A 5 37.77 -23.51 9.11
N LEU A 6 38.79 -22.90 8.50
CA LEU A 6 38.70 -21.52 8.00
C LEU A 6 37.70 -21.36 6.85
N LEU A 7 37.60 -22.36 5.96
CA LEU A 7 36.60 -22.34 4.88
C LEU A 7 35.17 -22.51 5.40
N ILE A 8 34.97 -23.38 6.40
CA ILE A 8 33.66 -23.58 7.02
C ILE A 8 33.23 -22.32 7.79
N ALA A 9 34.15 -21.69 8.53
CA ALA A 9 33.87 -20.44 9.23
C ALA A 9 33.54 -19.29 8.26
N GLY A 10 34.29 -19.17 7.15
CA GLY A 10 34.02 -18.16 6.12
C GLY A 10 32.66 -18.36 5.42
N LEU A 11 32.32 -19.62 5.11
CA LEU A 11 31.02 -19.95 4.51
C LEU A 11 29.86 -19.67 5.48
N ALA A 12 30.03 -19.97 6.77
CA ALA A 12 29.03 -19.65 7.79
C ALA A 12 28.78 -18.13 7.88
N VAL A 13 29.83 -17.31 7.92
CA VAL A 13 29.68 -15.84 7.95
C VAL A 13 29.00 -15.31 6.69
N ALA A 14 29.32 -15.85 5.51
CA ALA A 14 28.66 -15.45 4.26
C ALA A 14 27.17 -15.84 4.21
N LEU A 15 26.82 -17.04 4.69
CA LEU A 15 25.43 -17.53 4.72
C LEU A 15 24.60 -16.80 5.79
N PHE A 16 25.16 -16.55 6.98
CA PHE A 16 24.47 -15.80 8.04
C PHE A 16 24.36 -14.31 7.70
N GLY A 17 25.39 -13.69 7.12
CA GLY A 17 25.37 -12.29 6.71
C GLY A 17 24.44 -12.02 5.52
N GLY A 18 24.48 -12.88 4.49
CA GLY A 18 23.59 -12.77 3.33
C GLY A 18 22.13 -13.13 3.65
N GLY A 19 21.91 -14.11 4.53
CA GLY A 19 20.56 -14.52 4.96
C GLY A 19 19.83 -13.43 5.75
N LEU A 20 20.54 -12.69 6.61
CA LEU A 20 19.97 -11.56 7.36
C LEU A 20 19.62 -10.37 6.45
N TYR A 21 20.39 -10.14 5.38
CA TYR A 21 20.14 -9.06 4.42
C TYR A 21 18.87 -9.31 3.57
N LEU A 22 18.58 -10.57 3.25
CA LEU A 22 17.39 -10.95 2.48
C LEU A 22 16.11 -10.98 3.32
N TRP A 23 16.21 -10.94 4.65
CA TRP A 23 15.04 -11.00 5.55
C TRP A 23 14.27 -9.69 5.68
N GLN A 24 14.84 -8.56 5.24
CA GLN A 24 14.24 -7.23 5.49
C GLN A 24 13.43 -6.65 4.33
N ALA A 25 13.39 -7.25 3.14
CA ALA A 25 12.63 -6.71 2.01
C ALA A 25 11.33 -7.48 1.78
N ARG A 26 10.31 -7.24 2.61
CA ARG A 26 8.95 -7.68 2.28
C ARG A 26 8.06 -6.47 2.10
N ALA A 27 7.50 -6.36 0.92
CA ALA A 27 6.39 -5.46 0.69
C ALA A 27 5.20 -5.92 1.54
N VAL A 28 4.55 -4.96 2.19
CA VAL A 28 3.32 -5.17 2.96
C VAL A 28 2.16 -4.69 2.10
N GLN A 29 1.17 -5.55 1.94
CA GLN A 29 -0.12 -5.17 1.38
C GLN A 29 -0.98 -4.60 2.51
N ILE A 30 -1.54 -3.41 2.29
CA ILE A 30 -2.42 -2.73 3.23
C ILE A 30 -3.75 -2.51 2.52
N ASP A 31 -4.80 -3.10 3.09
CA ASP A 31 -6.17 -2.93 2.63
C ASP A 31 -6.87 -1.88 3.50
N PHE A 32 -7.44 -0.88 2.86
CA PHE A 32 -8.24 0.17 3.47
C PHE A 32 -9.71 -0.10 3.16
N THR A 33 -10.57 0.11 4.14
CA THR A 33 -12.03 -0.01 3.99
C THR A 33 -12.72 1.13 4.72
N TRP A 34 -13.64 1.80 4.05
CA TRP A 34 -14.45 2.87 4.62
C TRP A 34 -15.86 2.85 4.06
N ASP A 35 -16.75 3.53 4.76
CA ASP A 35 -18.12 3.77 4.34
C ASP A 35 -18.30 5.25 4.03
N TYR A 36 -19.19 5.59 3.10
CA TYR A 36 -19.48 6.98 2.73
C TYR A 36 -20.95 7.17 2.37
N ASP A 37 -21.53 8.31 2.77
CA ASP A 37 -22.93 8.66 2.46
C ASP A 37 -23.03 9.73 1.39
N TYR A 38 -23.35 9.31 0.17
CA TYR A 38 -23.56 10.17 -0.98
C TYR A 38 -24.91 10.91 -0.98
N SER A 39 -25.74 10.76 0.05
CA SER A 39 -26.96 11.57 0.22
C SER A 39 -26.67 12.96 0.80
N VAL A 40 -25.54 13.12 1.50
CA VAL A 40 -25.10 14.41 2.05
C VAL A 40 -24.30 15.16 0.98
N ASP A 41 -23.26 14.50 0.45
CA ASP A 41 -22.39 15.04 -0.60
C ASP A 41 -22.39 14.06 -1.78
N PRO A 42 -23.10 14.36 -2.88
CA PRO A 42 -23.24 13.45 -4.01
C PRO A 42 -21.94 13.33 -4.81
N ALA A 43 -21.79 12.22 -5.54
CA ALA A 43 -20.68 12.08 -6.49
C ALA A 43 -20.82 13.04 -7.67
N CYS A 44 -19.69 13.52 -8.18
CA CYS A 44 -19.68 14.38 -9.36
C CYS A 44 -20.20 13.62 -10.59
N THR A 45 -20.97 14.33 -11.42
CA THR A 45 -21.53 13.80 -12.67
C THR A 45 -21.34 14.83 -13.79
N ALA A 46 -21.70 14.48 -15.03
CA ALA A 46 -21.65 15.41 -16.15
C ALA A 46 -22.52 16.68 -15.94
N THR A 47 -23.55 16.60 -15.08
CA THR A 47 -24.46 17.73 -14.80
C THR A 47 -24.23 18.37 -13.43
N LEU A 48 -23.57 17.68 -12.50
CA LEU A 48 -23.23 18.18 -11.16
C LEU A 48 -21.72 18.18 -11.00
N THR A 49 -21.11 19.35 -11.19
CA THR A 49 -19.65 19.53 -11.19
C THR A 49 -19.13 20.41 -10.05
N THR A 50 -20.02 20.85 -9.15
CA THR A 50 -19.71 21.67 -7.97
C THR A 50 -20.35 21.03 -6.75
N ASP A 51 -19.75 21.24 -5.57
CA ASP A 51 -20.23 20.69 -4.29
C ASP A 51 -20.51 19.18 -4.36
N CYS A 52 -19.58 18.46 -4.97
CA CYS A 52 -19.68 17.02 -5.22
C CYS A 52 -18.35 16.32 -4.97
N VAL A 53 -18.40 15.02 -4.72
CA VAL A 53 -17.22 14.18 -4.51
C VAL A 53 -16.72 13.67 -5.87
N ASP A 54 -15.50 14.00 -6.27
CA ASP A 54 -14.90 13.48 -7.51
C ASP A 54 -14.24 12.10 -7.31
N GLY A 55 -13.77 11.86 -6.08
CA GLY A 55 -13.19 10.60 -5.64
C GLY A 55 -12.54 10.77 -4.27
N PHE A 56 -11.77 9.76 -3.87
CA PHE A 56 -11.01 9.78 -2.62
C PHE A 56 -9.52 9.72 -2.90
N GLU A 57 -8.72 10.26 -1.99
CA GLU A 57 -7.27 10.17 -2.05
C GLU A 57 -6.75 9.52 -0.77
N LEU A 58 -5.84 8.57 -0.93
CA LEU A 58 -5.04 8.05 0.15
C LEU A 58 -3.67 8.73 0.11
N SER A 59 -3.28 9.36 1.22
CA SER A 59 -2.03 10.12 1.31
C SER A 59 -1.26 9.78 2.59
N ASP A 60 0.06 9.94 2.54
CA ASP A 60 0.91 9.95 3.73
C ASP A 60 1.75 11.24 3.81
N SER A 61 2.72 11.29 4.73
CA SER A 61 3.61 12.44 4.91
C SER A 61 4.43 12.80 3.67
N SER A 62 4.52 11.91 2.68
CA SER A 62 5.25 12.10 1.43
C SER A 62 4.35 12.53 0.26
N GLY A 63 3.03 12.50 0.41
CA GLY A 63 2.06 12.94 -0.60
C GLY A 63 0.98 11.91 -0.89
N VAL A 64 0.31 12.07 -2.04
CA VAL A 64 -0.76 11.17 -2.51
C VAL A 64 -0.15 9.83 -2.93
N LEU A 65 -0.67 8.76 -2.33
CA LEU A 65 -0.29 7.37 -2.58
C LEU A 65 -1.21 6.71 -3.61
N ALA A 66 -2.50 7.02 -3.57
CA ALA A 66 -3.49 6.48 -4.51
C ALA A 66 -4.69 7.42 -4.65
N THR A 67 -5.21 7.53 -5.88
CA THR A 67 -6.50 8.14 -6.16
C THR A 67 -7.51 7.02 -6.40
N ILE A 68 -8.64 7.09 -5.71
CA ILE A 68 -9.70 6.09 -5.72
C ILE A 68 -10.93 6.73 -6.36
N PRO A 69 -11.35 6.26 -7.55
CA PRO A 69 -12.56 6.78 -8.17
C PRO A 69 -13.78 6.41 -7.34
N ASN A 70 -14.84 7.22 -7.44
CA ASN A 70 -16.12 6.84 -6.88
C ASN A 70 -16.61 5.48 -7.43
N PRO A 71 -17.35 4.70 -6.64
CA PRO A 71 -18.07 3.54 -7.13
C PRO A 71 -19.02 3.91 -8.28
N ALA A 72 -19.42 2.94 -9.10
CA ALA A 72 -20.35 3.21 -10.20
C ALA A 72 -21.73 3.63 -9.68
N ASN A 73 -22.20 4.82 -10.07
CA ASN A 73 -23.50 5.39 -9.71
C ASN A 73 -23.81 5.36 -8.20
N PRO A 74 -22.94 5.94 -7.36
CA PRO A 74 -23.10 5.83 -5.92
C PRO A 74 -24.27 6.71 -5.47
N THR A 75 -25.19 6.15 -4.70
CA THR A 75 -26.35 6.87 -4.17
C THR A 75 -26.58 6.45 -2.72
N GLY A 76 -26.86 7.42 -1.85
CA GLY A 76 -27.04 7.18 -0.42
C GLY A 76 -25.81 6.58 0.25
N PHE A 77 -26.04 5.82 1.31
CA PHE A 77 -24.99 5.17 2.08
C PHE A 77 -24.37 3.99 1.31
N VAL A 78 -23.08 4.09 1.01
CA VAL A 78 -22.27 3.03 0.41
C VAL A 78 -21.29 2.52 1.45
N ALA A 79 -21.48 1.26 1.85
CA ALA A 79 -20.60 0.58 2.78
C ALA A 79 -19.48 -0.16 2.04
N GLY A 80 -18.32 -0.29 2.69
CA GLY A 80 -17.25 -1.19 2.27
C GLY A 80 -16.54 -0.76 1.00
N ILE A 81 -16.33 0.55 0.81
CA ILE A 81 -15.44 1.04 -0.25
C ILE A 81 -14.02 0.62 0.13
N THR A 82 -13.33 -0.06 -0.77
CA THR A 82 -12.00 -0.63 -0.49
C THR A 82 -10.94 -0.12 -1.45
N THR A 83 -9.72 0.06 -0.94
CA THR A 83 -8.52 0.19 -1.77
C THR A 83 -7.36 -0.59 -1.17
N THR A 84 -6.46 -1.04 -2.02
CA THR A 84 -5.27 -1.80 -1.62
C THR A 84 -4.05 -1.06 -2.11
N ILE A 85 -3.10 -0.81 -1.21
CA ILE A 85 -1.76 -0.34 -1.58
C ILE A 85 -0.72 -1.35 -1.13
N THR A 86 0.44 -1.29 -1.77
CA THR A 86 1.62 -2.06 -1.36
C THR A 86 2.71 -1.09 -0.95
N LYS A 87 3.24 -1.23 0.27
CA LYS A 87 4.32 -0.39 0.81
C LYS A 87 5.55 -1.22 1.19
N GLY A 88 6.73 -0.64 1.04
CA GLY A 88 8.02 -1.30 1.27
C GLY A 88 8.62 -1.93 -0.01
N PRO A 89 9.90 -2.33 0.02
CA PRO A 89 10.60 -2.80 -1.18
C PRO A 89 9.91 -4.02 -1.80
N PRO A 90 9.76 -4.08 -3.14
CA PRO A 90 10.28 -3.17 -4.17
C PRO A 90 9.41 -1.93 -4.49
N TYR A 91 8.29 -1.73 -3.81
CA TYR A 91 7.25 -0.76 -4.19
C TYR A 91 7.37 0.61 -3.51
N GLY A 92 8.35 0.79 -2.62
CA GLY A 92 8.63 2.07 -1.94
C GLY A 92 9.60 1.89 -0.77
N PRO A 93 10.01 2.99 -0.11
CA PRO A 93 10.74 2.90 1.15
C PRO A 93 9.90 2.19 2.22
N GLN A 94 10.58 1.59 3.21
CA GLN A 94 9.94 0.98 4.39
C GLN A 94 9.22 2.03 5.22
#